data_AF-A0A142FVK8-F1
#
_entry.id   AF-A0A142FVK8-F1
#
_cell.length_a   1.000
_cell.length_b   1.000
_cell.length_c   1.000
_cell.angle_alpha   90.00
_cell.angle_beta   90.00
_cell.angle_gamma   90.00
#
_symmetry.space_group_name_H-M   'P 1'
#
loop_
_entity.id
_entity.type
_entity.pdbx_description
1 polymer ?
#
loop_
_entity_poly.entity_id
_entity_poly.type
_entity_poly.pdbx_seq_one_letter_code
_entity_poly.pdbx_strand_id
1 'polypeptide(L)'
;MTCTTAVYDLSQILHYPIRVEVNTWDSRHPLRWVSYNDEGQIASGQFLEPPGLPLFTLEDDAGRRLCDALPESVSAVAALMPAMDFELAQACATSEAARELANDAPLLFILAVDHARKQSWSLEAFNAFLAGKRSDILKAVGLPGSRSLVRLVRRLALSPLLPWELEDIRAALQNPEYLGLMRHHPHLHVNHLRLLNRVRHPLWPGLLNLVDEHTSAVELSWLCRMIRDSLAMAGGNEQVRWTPSVGQPDGAPCPVITMDLDRFKMVNDTFGHEAGDTVLVEVYKCVRAELRQIDMMSRWAERSLSFCCPIAN
;
A
#
# COMPACT_ATOMS: atom_id res chain seq x y z
N MET A 1 17.60 -34.89 -10.56
CA MET A 1 17.10 -33.79 -9.72
C MET A 1 16.76 -34.37 -8.36
N THR A 2 17.55 -34.03 -7.36
CA THR A 2 17.48 -34.59 -5.99
C THR A 2 16.27 -34.01 -5.25
N CYS A 3 15.53 -34.86 -4.53
CA CYS A 3 14.47 -34.39 -3.64
C CYS A 3 15.15 -33.85 -2.38
N THR A 4 15.48 -32.56 -2.39
CA THR A 4 16.08 -31.90 -1.23
C THR A 4 14.94 -31.33 -0.38
N THR A 5 14.84 -31.81 0.85
CA THR A 5 13.83 -31.40 1.83
C THR A 5 14.57 -30.85 3.05
N ALA A 6 14.14 -29.67 3.51
CA ALA A 6 14.64 -29.06 4.73
C ALA A 6 13.69 -29.41 5.88
N VAL A 7 14.26 -29.75 7.04
CA VAL A 7 13.52 -30.11 8.25
C VAL A 7 13.65 -28.98 9.25
N TYR A 8 12.52 -28.53 9.79
CA TYR A 8 12.43 -27.44 10.75
C TYR A 8 11.82 -28.00 12.03
N ASP A 9 12.62 -28.09 13.10
CA ASP A 9 12.14 -28.54 14.41
C ASP A 9 11.59 -27.35 15.21
N LEU A 10 10.27 -27.33 15.41
CA LEU A 10 9.58 -26.25 16.12
C LEU A 10 9.27 -26.64 17.57
N SER A 11 9.77 -27.78 18.04
CA SER A 11 9.36 -28.36 19.31
C SER A 11 9.73 -27.49 20.51
N GLN A 12 10.88 -26.79 20.43
CA GLN A 12 11.32 -25.88 21.47
C GLN A 12 10.44 -24.63 21.55
N ILE A 13 9.98 -24.13 20.40
CA ILE A 13 9.19 -22.89 20.29
C ILE A 13 7.74 -23.14 20.71
N LEU A 14 7.17 -24.27 20.28
CA LEU A 14 5.76 -24.60 20.50
C LEU A 14 5.52 -25.45 21.76
N HIS A 15 6.59 -25.88 22.45
CA HIS A 15 6.52 -26.81 23.59
C HIS A 15 5.71 -28.09 23.28
N TYR A 16 5.78 -28.55 22.03
CA TYR A 16 5.05 -29.70 21.50
C TYR A 16 5.93 -30.39 20.45
N PRO A 17 6.14 -31.72 20.46
CA PRO A 17 7.04 -32.40 19.53
C PRO A 17 6.50 -32.31 18.10
N ILE A 18 6.96 -31.31 17.36
CA ILE A 18 6.51 -31.03 15.99
C ILE A 18 7.67 -30.61 15.11
N ARG A 19 7.74 -31.29 13.97
CA ARG A 19 8.70 -31.01 12.90
C ARG A 19 7.95 -30.72 11.63
N VAL A 20 8.39 -29.72 10.89
CA VAL A 20 7.86 -29.38 9.57
C VAL A 20 8.94 -29.66 8.54
N GLU A 21 8.64 -30.55 7.61
CA GLU A 21 9.47 -30.81 6.45
C GLU A 21 8.97 -29.95 5.29
N VAL A 22 9.85 -29.14 4.68
CA VAL A 22 9.53 -28.32 3.52
C VAL A 22 10.50 -28.61 2.40
N ASN A 23 9.96 -28.89 1.22
CA ASN A 23 10.75 -29.09 0.01
C ASN A 23 11.43 -27.79 -0.42
N THR A 24 12.71 -27.88 -0.78
CA THR A 24 13.48 -26.71 -1.22
C THR A 24 13.00 -26.19 -2.59
N TRP A 25 13.44 -24.97 -2.93
CA TRP A 25 13.13 -24.30 -4.19
C TRP A 25 13.42 -25.16 -5.43
N ASP A 26 14.58 -25.82 -5.48
CA ASP A 26 15.01 -26.64 -6.64
C ASP A 26 14.41 -28.05 -6.70
N SER A 27 13.52 -28.39 -5.76
CA SER A 27 12.91 -29.71 -5.71
C SER A 27 11.86 -29.92 -6.82
N ARG A 28 11.45 -31.17 -7.06
CA ARG A 28 10.38 -31.49 -8.02
C ARG A 28 9.03 -30.88 -7.64
N HIS A 29 8.78 -30.70 -6.33
CA HIS A 29 7.56 -30.10 -5.79
C HIS A 29 7.95 -29.02 -4.78
N PRO A 30 8.37 -27.84 -5.27
CA PRO A 30 8.91 -26.78 -4.42
C PRO A 30 7.92 -26.32 -3.35
N LEU A 31 8.42 -26.02 -2.15
CA LEU A 31 7.63 -25.45 -1.07
C LEU A 31 6.39 -26.28 -0.71
N ARG A 32 6.39 -27.57 -1.01
CA ARG A 32 5.44 -28.52 -0.43
C ARG A 32 5.90 -28.84 0.98
N TRP A 33 4.98 -28.87 1.92
CA TRP A 33 5.30 -29.15 3.32
C TRP A 33 4.45 -30.27 3.90
N VAL A 34 5.03 -30.95 4.89
CA VAL A 34 4.40 -31.98 5.72
C VAL A 34 4.86 -31.77 7.15
N SER A 35 3.95 -31.88 8.12
CA SER A 35 4.27 -31.83 9.54
C SER A 35 4.14 -33.19 10.20
N TYR A 36 5.02 -33.44 11.17
CA TYR A 36 5.14 -34.70 11.90
C TYR A 36 5.21 -34.44 13.41
N ASN A 37 4.63 -35.34 14.20
CA ASN A 37 4.88 -35.50 15.63
C ASN A 37 5.50 -36.89 15.90
N ASP A 38 5.66 -37.23 17.18
CA ASP A 38 6.16 -38.55 17.61
C ASP A 38 5.27 -39.73 17.18
N GLU A 39 3.99 -39.48 16.88
CA GLU A 39 3.01 -40.50 16.46
C GLU A 39 2.93 -40.66 14.93
N GLY A 40 3.52 -39.74 14.16
CA GLY A 40 3.55 -39.78 12.70
C GLY A 40 3.18 -38.45 12.03
N GLN A 41 2.64 -38.52 10.81
CA GLN A 41 2.25 -37.34 10.03
C GLN A 41 0.97 -36.71 10.60
N ILE A 42 1.01 -35.40 10.87
CA ILE A 42 -0.11 -34.63 11.41
C ILE A 42 -0.89 -33.95 10.29
N ALA A 43 -0.19 -33.21 9.43
CA ALA A 43 -0.79 -32.42 8.36
C ALA A 43 0.15 -32.29 7.17
N SER A 44 -0.39 -31.89 6.04
CA SER A 44 0.37 -31.52 4.85
C SER A 44 -0.41 -30.47 4.08
N GLY A 45 0.28 -29.49 3.50
CA GLY A 45 -0.36 -28.46 2.69
C GLY A 45 -0.55 -28.88 1.23
N GLN A 46 -1.67 -28.45 0.66
CA GLN A 46 -1.86 -28.44 -0.78
C GLN A 46 -1.25 -27.16 -1.41
N PHE A 47 -1.55 -26.93 -2.69
CA PHE A 47 -1.14 -25.73 -3.39
C PHE A 47 -1.79 -24.49 -2.76
N LEU A 48 -0.99 -23.46 -2.48
CA LEU A 48 -1.32 -22.21 -1.79
C LEU A 48 -1.86 -22.40 -0.36
N GLU A 49 -1.55 -23.51 0.29
CA GLU A 49 -1.83 -23.74 1.71
C GLU A 49 -0.52 -23.69 2.49
N PRO A 50 -0.20 -22.59 3.20
CA PRO A 50 1.04 -22.49 3.95
C PRO A 50 1.00 -23.32 5.24
N PRO A 51 2.15 -23.65 5.85
CA PRO A 51 2.22 -24.35 7.15
C PRO A 51 1.74 -23.50 8.34
N GLY A 52 1.16 -22.33 8.10
CA GLY A 52 0.81 -21.36 9.13
C GLY A 52 1.98 -20.54 9.67
N LEU A 53 3.13 -20.60 9.01
CA LEU A 53 4.36 -19.89 9.38
C LEU A 53 4.87 -19.08 8.18
N PRO A 54 5.27 -17.81 8.38
CA PRO A 54 5.91 -17.03 7.34
C PRO A 54 7.24 -17.66 6.91
N LEU A 55 7.61 -17.52 5.63
CA LEU A 55 8.86 -18.07 5.09
C LEU A 55 10.10 -17.61 5.86
N PHE A 56 10.13 -16.34 6.27
CA PHE A 56 11.28 -15.77 6.97
C PHE A 56 11.48 -16.35 8.38
N THR A 57 10.49 -17.08 8.91
CA THR A 57 10.58 -17.74 10.23
C THR A 57 11.08 -19.18 10.15
N LEU A 58 11.13 -19.78 8.95
CA LEU A 58 11.57 -21.16 8.75
C LEU A 58 13.10 -21.19 8.62
N GLU A 59 13.76 -21.51 9.72
CA GLU A 59 15.22 -21.57 9.87
C GLU A 59 15.65 -22.98 10.30
N ASP A 60 16.59 -23.60 9.58
CA ASP A 60 17.10 -24.94 9.88
C ASP A 60 18.05 -24.94 11.09
N ASP A 61 18.44 -26.11 11.58
CA ASP A 61 19.36 -26.25 12.74
C ASP A 61 20.74 -25.60 12.51
N ALA A 62 21.11 -25.30 11.25
CA ALA A 62 22.34 -24.62 10.89
C ALA A 62 22.16 -23.10 10.76
N GLY A 63 20.99 -22.55 11.09
CA GLY A 63 20.67 -21.13 11.01
C GLY A 63 20.35 -20.63 9.60
N ARG A 64 20.15 -21.53 8.63
CA ARG A 64 19.84 -21.18 7.23
C ARG A 64 18.34 -21.09 7.05
N ARG A 65 17.87 -20.01 6.43
CA ARG A 65 16.43 -19.80 6.21
C ARG A 65 16.02 -20.32 4.85
N LEU A 66 14.77 -20.78 4.77
CA LEU A 66 14.18 -21.20 3.50
C LEU A 66 14.16 -20.05 2.47
N CYS A 67 13.97 -18.82 2.94
CA CYS A 67 13.95 -17.64 2.08
C CYS A 67 15.31 -17.28 1.48
N ASP A 68 16.43 -17.72 2.07
CA ASP A 68 17.78 -17.42 1.57
C ASP A 68 18.07 -18.10 0.23
N ALA A 69 17.36 -19.20 -0.07
CA ALA A 69 17.49 -19.95 -1.32
C ALA A 69 16.59 -19.41 -2.45
N LEU A 70 15.75 -18.40 -2.19
CA LEU A 70 14.83 -17.86 -3.17
C LEU A 70 15.55 -16.91 -4.15
N PRO A 71 15.19 -16.91 -5.44
CA PRO A 71 15.65 -15.88 -6.38
C PRO A 71 15.27 -14.47 -5.89
N GLU A 72 16.14 -13.48 -6.10
CA GLU A 72 15.94 -12.10 -5.64
C GLU A 72 14.60 -11.50 -6.07
N SER A 73 14.17 -11.76 -7.31
CA SER A 73 12.88 -11.29 -7.83
C SER A 73 11.69 -11.88 -7.08
N VAL A 74 11.80 -13.12 -6.59
CA VAL A 74 10.75 -13.80 -5.82
C VAL A 74 10.75 -13.28 -4.39
N SER A 75 11.93 -13.13 -3.78
CA SER A 75 12.07 -12.54 -2.44
C SER A 75 11.51 -11.12 -2.38
N ALA A 76 11.76 -10.31 -3.42
CA ALA A 76 11.21 -8.96 -3.52
C ALA A 76 9.68 -8.95 -3.50
N VAL A 77 9.03 -9.83 -4.26
CA VAL A 77 7.57 -9.91 -4.31
C VAL A 77 6.99 -10.51 -3.03
N ALA A 78 7.63 -11.52 -2.45
CA ALA A 78 7.22 -12.11 -1.17
C ALA A 78 7.27 -11.05 -0.04
N ALA A 79 8.28 -10.17 -0.05
CA ALA A 79 8.40 -9.07 0.92
C ALA A 79 7.30 -8.00 0.79
N LEU A 80 6.64 -7.89 -0.37
CA LEU A 80 5.51 -6.96 -0.56
C LEU A 80 4.26 -7.41 0.20
N MET A 81 4.14 -8.69 0.56
CA MET A 81 2.99 -9.19 1.30
C MET A 81 3.42 -10.30 2.28
N PRO A 82 4.04 -9.93 3.42
CA PRO A 82 4.61 -10.91 4.36
C PRO A 82 3.61 -11.94 4.91
N ALA A 83 2.32 -11.57 4.98
CA ALA A 83 1.27 -12.47 5.43
C ALA A 83 0.87 -13.54 4.39
N MET A 84 1.46 -13.50 3.19
CA MET A 84 1.26 -14.46 2.11
C MET A 84 2.59 -14.84 1.44
N ASP A 85 3.72 -14.61 2.11
CA ASP A 85 5.05 -14.77 1.53
C ASP A 85 5.26 -16.19 1.00
N PHE A 86 4.81 -17.21 1.76
CA PHE A 86 4.85 -18.62 1.41
C PHE A 86 4.06 -18.93 0.15
N GLU A 87 2.80 -18.51 0.08
CA GLU A 87 1.93 -18.73 -1.08
C GLU A 87 2.47 -18.06 -2.34
N LEU A 88 2.98 -16.82 -2.21
CA LEU A 88 3.58 -16.09 -3.32
C LEU A 88 4.84 -16.79 -3.84
N ALA A 89 5.73 -17.22 -2.95
CA ALA A 89 6.93 -17.96 -3.35
C ALA A 89 6.56 -19.32 -3.97
N GLN A 90 5.60 -20.06 -3.41
CA GLN A 90 5.18 -21.35 -3.93
C GLN A 90 4.55 -21.21 -5.32
N ALA A 91 3.72 -20.18 -5.54
CA ALA A 91 3.16 -19.87 -6.87
C ALA A 91 4.27 -19.61 -7.89
N CYS A 92 5.28 -18.81 -7.53
CA CYS A 92 6.43 -18.56 -8.40
C CYS A 92 7.27 -19.82 -8.66
N ALA A 93 7.49 -20.66 -7.65
CA ALA A 93 8.29 -21.86 -7.78
C ALA A 93 7.65 -22.89 -8.72
N THR A 94 6.32 -22.97 -8.70
CA THR A 94 5.54 -24.02 -9.39
C THR A 94 4.99 -23.58 -10.74
N SER A 95 5.00 -22.27 -11.04
CA SER A 95 4.44 -21.71 -12.28
C SER A 95 5.35 -20.64 -12.89
N GLU A 96 5.74 -20.84 -14.14
CA GLU A 96 6.46 -19.84 -14.93
C GLU A 96 5.60 -18.61 -15.22
N ALA A 97 4.32 -18.80 -15.60
CA ALA A 97 3.38 -17.71 -15.83
C ALA A 97 3.16 -16.85 -14.58
N ALA A 98 3.23 -17.46 -13.38
CA ALA A 98 3.20 -16.74 -12.11
C ALA A 98 4.45 -15.87 -11.91
N ARG A 99 5.65 -16.40 -12.19
CA ARG A 99 6.91 -15.63 -12.14
C ARG A 99 6.90 -14.46 -13.11
N GLU A 100 6.44 -14.68 -14.34
CA GLU A 100 6.31 -13.61 -15.33
C GLU A 100 5.34 -12.52 -14.85
N LEU A 101 4.18 -12.91 -14.33
CA LEU A 101 3.19 -11.95 -13.81
C LEU A 101 3.70 -11.21 -12.57
N ALA A 102 4.42 -11.90 -11.68
CA ALA A 102 5.03 -11.30 -10.49
C ALA A 102 6.03 -10.20 -10.87
N ASN A 103 6.83 -10.42 -11.91
CA ASN A 103 7.79 -9.43 -12.40
C ASN A 103 7.12 -8.29 -13.18
N ASP A 104 6.09 -8.59 -13.98
CA ASP A 104 5.45 -7.60 -14.86
C ASP A 104 4.43 -6.71 -14.13
N ALA A 105 3.61 -7.31 -13.27
CA ALA A 105 2.52 -6.63 -12.55
C ALA A 105 2.35 -7.23 -11.14
N PRO A 106 3.24 -6.89 -10.18
CA PRO A 106 3.26 -7.48 -8.85
C PRO A 106 1.92 -7.42 -8.10
N LEU A 107 1.18 -6.29 -8.20
CA LEU A 107 -0.13 -6.18 -7.56
C LEU A 107 -1.14 -7.19 -8.15
N LEU A 108 -1.16 -7.34 -9.47
CA LEU A 108 -2.09 -8.28 -10.13
C LEU A 108 -1.74 -9.73 -9.77
N PHE A 109 -0.45 -10.04 -9.64
CA PHE A 109 0.02 -11.32 -9.15
C PHE A 109 -0.47 -11.60 -7.72
N ILE A 110 -0.27 -10.65 -6.79
CA ILE A 110 -0.70 -10.80 -5.39
C ILE A 110 -2.22 -11.02 -5.31
N LEU A 111 -3.01 -10.24 -6.05
CA LEU A 111 -4.46 -10.40 -6.10
C LEU A 111 -4.90 -11.73 -6.72
N ALA A 112 -4.17 -12.23 -7.73
CA ALA A 112 -4.44 -13.54 -8.34
C ALA A 112 -4.17 -14.68 -7.36
N VAL A 113 -3.07 -14.61 -6.61
CA VAL A 113 -2.73 -15.62 -5.58
C VAL A 113 -3.73 -15.57 -4.42
N ASP A 114 -4.12 -14.39 -3.93
CA ASP A 114 -5.14 -14.26 -2.89
C ASP A 114 -6.49 -14.84 -3.34
N HIS A 115 -6.88 -14.58 -4.59
CA HIS A 115 -8.10 -15.14 -5.16
C HIS A 115 -8.05 -16.68 -5.28
N ALA A 116 -6.94 -17.22 -5.80
CA ALA A 116 -6.75 -18.66 -5.95
C ALA A 116 -6.74 -19.39 -4.60
N ARG A 117 -6.08 -18.80 -3.59
CA ARG A 117 -6.06 -19.32 -2.22
C ARG A 117 -7.45 -19.32 -1.59
N LYS A 118 -8.20 -18.21 -1.69
CA LYS A 118 -9.58 -18.11 -1.15
C LYS A 118 -10.55 -19.12 -1.78
N GLN A 119 -10.24 -19.61 -2.98
CA GLN A 119 -11.03 -20.60 -3.72
C GLN A 119 -10.44 -22.01 -3.65
N SER A 120 -9.35 -22.22 -2.89
CA SER A 120 -8.65 -23.51 -2.75
C SER A 120 -8.33 -24.17 -4.10
N TRP A 121 -7.79 -23.40 -5.03
CA TRP A 121 -7.49 -23.90 -6.38
C TRP A 121 -6.35 -24.91 -6.42
N SER A 122 -6.40 -25.82 -7.40
CA SER A 122 -5.27 -26.65 -7.78
C SER A 122 -4.25 -25.87 -8.63
N LEU A 123 -3.02 -26.40 -8.73
CA LEU A 123 -1.98 -25.83 -9.61
C LEU A 123 -2.43 -25.76 -11.07
N GLU A 124 -3.17 -26.78 -11.54
CA GLU A 124 -3.70 -26.81 -12.92
C GLU A 124 -4.71 -25.70 -13.17
N ALA A 125 -5.66 -25.50 -12.24
CA ALA A 125 -6.66 -24.44 -12.33
C ALA A 125 -5.99 -23.04 -12.30
N PHE A 126 -4.99 -22.86 -11.42
CA PHE A 126 -4.24 -21.62 -11.33
C PHE A 126 -3.44 -21.32 -12.61
N ASN A 127 -2.76 -22.32 -13.18
CA ASN A 127 -2.04 -22.15 -14.45
C ASN A 127 -2.98 -21.84 -15.62
N ALA A 128 -4.13 -22.52 -15.70
CA ALA A 128 -5.15 -22.23 -16.70
C ALA A 128 -5.70 -20.80 -16.56
N PHE A 129 -5.89 -20.33 -15.33
CA PHE A 129 -6.30 -18.95 -15.05
C PHE A 129 -5.26 -17.93 -15.49
N LEU A 130 -3.98 -18.15 -15.16
CA LEU A 130 -2.90 -17.23 -15.52
C LEU A 130 -2.59 -17.19 -17.02
N ALA A 131 -2.90 -18.25 -17.75
CA ALA A 131 -2.81 -18.30 -19.22
C ALA A 131 -3.84 -17.39 -19.92
N GLY A 132 -4.88 -16.94 -19.21
CA GLY A 132 -5.88 -16.01 -19.71
C GLY A 132 -5.36 -14.59 -19.93
N LYS A 133 -6.21 -13.73 -20.51
CA LYS A 133 -5.86 -12.31 -20.68
C LYS A 133 -5.83 -11.62 -19.33
N ARG A 134 -4.91 -10.66 -19.14
CA ARG A 134 -4.81 -9.86 -17.90
C ARG A 134 -6.11 -9.12 -17.55
N SER A 135 -6.90 -8.72 -18.53
CA SER A 135 -8.24 -8.14 -18.31
C SER A 135 -9.24 -9.11 -17.70
N ASP A 136 -9.12 -10.40 -18.00
CA ASP A 136 -10.02 -11.43 -17.48
C ASP A 136 -9.58 -11.84 -16.06
N ILE A 137 -8.27 -11.87 -15.80
CA ILE A 137 -7.71 -11.97 -14.44
C ILE A 137 -8.26 -10.84 -13.56
N LEU A 138 -8.21 -9.59 -14.04
CA LEU A 138 -8.78 -8.44 -13.31
C LEU A 138 -10.26 -8.67 -12.96
N LYS A 139 -11.09 -9.13 -13.90
CA LYS A 139 -12.52 -9.40 -13.63
C LYS A 139 -12.71 -10.47 -12.57
N ALA A 140 -11.95 -11.56 -12.63
CA ALA A 140 -12.05 -12.64 -11.66
C ALA A 140 -11.67 -12.17 -10.24
N VAL A 141 -10.68 -11.29 -10.12
CA VAL A 141 -10.35 -10.62 -8.85
C VAL A 141 -11.28 -9.44 -8.54
N GLY A 142 -12.43 -9.32 -9.19
CA GLY A 142 -13.45 -8.32 -8.88
C GLY A 142 -13.11 -6.90 -9.33
N LEU A 143 -12.13 -6.71 -10.21
CA LEU A 143 -11.73 -5.41 -10.75
C LEU A 143 -12.27 -5.17 -12.17
N PRO A 144 -12.40 -3.91 -12.60
CA PRO A 144 -12.78 -3.59 -13.97
C PRO A 144 -11.80 -4.19 -15.01
N GLY A 145 -12.27 -5.10 -15.86
CA GLY A 145 -11.46 -5.76 -16.89
C GLY A 145 -11.12 -4.90 -18.11
N SER A 146 -10.60 -3.68 -17.90
CA SER A 146 -10.26 -2.73 -18.95
C SER A 146 -8.76 -2.73 -19.27
N ARG A 147 -8.38 -2.47 -20.53
CA ARG A 147 -6.96 -2.32 -20.91
C ARG A 147 -6.29 -1.16 -20.16
N SER A 148 -7.04 -0.11 -19.85
CA SER A 148 -6.55 1.04 -19.10
C SER A 148 -6.15 0.65 -17.67
N LEU A 149 -6.97 -0.16 -16.98
CA LEU A 149 -6.64 -0.63 -15.64
C LEU A 149 -5.45 -1.58 -15.65
N VAL A 150 -5.35 -2.48 -16.64
CA VAL A 150 -4.16 -3.34 -16.81
C VAL A 150 -2.88 -2.50 -16.87
N ARG A 151 -2.87 -1.44 -17.68
CA ARG A 151 -1.71 -0.53 -17.80
C ARG A 151 -1.43 0.25 -16.51
N LEU A 152 -2.47 0.66 -15.80
CA LEU A 152 -2.34 1.40 -14.54
C LEU A 152 -1.73 0.50 -13.45
N VAL A 153 -2.27 -0.70 -13.27
CA VAL A 153 -1.79 -1.68 -12.28
C VAL A 153 -0.34 -2.09 -12.56
N ARG A 154 0.03 -2.25 -13.84
CA ARG A 154 1.41 -2.55 -14.25
C ARG A 154 2.41 -1.45 -13.86
N ARG A 155 1.98 -0.19 -13.81
CA ARG A 155 2.82 0.97 -13.47
C ARG A 155 2.86 1.29 -11.97
N LEU A 156 2.04 0.62 -11.17
CA LEU A 156 1.89 0.91 -9.76
C LEU A 156 3.04 0.30 -8.97
N ALA A 157 3.91 1.14 -8.44
CA ALA A 157 4.92 0.73 -7.48
C ALA A 157 4.28 0.40 -6.12
N LEU A 158 4.83 -0.60 -5.44
CA LEU A 158 4.30 -1.13 -4.19
C LEU A 158 5.32 -0.99 -3.06
N SER A 159 4.81 -0.64 -1.88
CA SER A 159 5.45 -0.89 -0.59
C SER A 159 4.81 -2.12 0.06
N PRO A 160 5.38 -2.69 1.13
CA PRO A 160 4.73 -3.77 1.89
C PRO A 160 3.27 -3.47 2.22
N LEU A 161 2.43 -4.48 2.00
CA LEU A 161 0.97 -4.46 2.13
C LEU A 161 0.55 -5.30 3.33
N LEU A 162 -0.54 -4.87 3.97
CA LEU A 162 -1.20 -5.61 5.05
C LEU A 162 -2.42 -6.37 4.50
N PRO A 163 -2.86 -7.47 5.14
CA PRO A 163 -3.96 -8.30 4.64
C PRO A 163 -5.25 -7.55 4.31
N TRP A 164 -5.62 -6.59 5.15
CA TRP A 164 -6.82 -5.78 4.94
C TRP A 164 -6.66 -4.74 3.83
N GLU A 165 -5.43 -4.33 3.50
CA GLU A 165 -5.20 -3.32 2.46
C GLU A 165 -5.53 -3.83 1.05
N LEU A 166 -5.54 -5.15 0.83
CA LEU A 166 -5.93 -5.71 -0.46
C LEU A 166 -7.38 -5.38 -0.82
N GLU A 167 -8.28 -5.40 0.17
CA GLU A 167 -9.69 -5.03 -0.07
C GLU A 167 -9.84 -3.52 -0.27
N ASP A 168 -9.09 -2.71 0.48
CA ASP A 168 -9.03 -1.26 0.32
C ASP A 168 -8.51 -0.84 -1.06
N ILE A 169 -7.45 -1.50 -1.54
CA ILE A 169 -6.88 -1.31 -2.88
C ILE A 169 -7.90 -1.73 -3.93
N ARG A 170 -8.59 -2.86 -3.74
CA ARG A 170 -9.63 -3.33 -4.67
C ARG A 170 -10.75 -2.30 -4.79
N ALA A 171 -11.25 -1.79 -3.66
CA ALA A 171 -12.27 -0.76 -3.62
C ALA A 171 -11.82 0.53 -4.33
N ALA A 172 -10.58 0.98 -4.09
CA ALA A 172 -10.04 2.17 -4.74
C ALA A 172 -9.91 2.00 -6.26
N LEU A 173 -9.48 0.83 -6.74
CA LEU A 173 -9.34 0.52 -8.17
C LEU A 173 -10.68 0.25 -8.88
N GLN A 174 -11.77 0.03 -8.14
CA GLN A 174 -13.12 -0.02 -8.70
C GLN A 174 -13.70 1.38 -8.92
N ASN A 175 -13.22 2.41 -8.21
CA ASN A 175 -13.77 3.76 -8.28
C ASN A 175 -13.30 4.50 -9.57
N PRO A 176 -14.21 4.81 -10.51
CA PRO A 176 -13.85 5.44 -11.78
C PRO A 176 -13.27 6.86 -11.63
N GLU A 177 -13.65 7.60 -10.58
CA GLU A 177 -13.09 8.93 -10.31
C GLU A 177 -11.62 8.83 -9.91
N TYR A 178 -11.30 7.89 -9.02
CA TYR A 178 -9.91 7.64 -8.58
C TYR A 178 -9.03 7.19 -9.74
N LEU A 179 -9.54 6.30 -10.59
CA LEU A 179 -8.87 5.89 -11.81
C LEU A 179 -8.63 7.08 -12.75
N GLY A 180 -9.54 8.06 -12.80
CA GLY A 180 -9.38 9.31 -13.54
C GLY A 180 -8.21 10.15 -13.04
N LEU A 181 -8.12 10.34 -11.71
CA LEU A 181 -7.04 11.10 -11.06
C LEU A 181 -5.66 10.47 -11.29
N MET A 182 -5.59 9.14 -11.18
CA MET A 182 -4.33 8.40 -11.28
C MET A 182 -3.84 8.19 -12.73
N ARG A 183 -4.72 8.24 -13.73
CA ARG A 183 -4.43 7.83 -15.11
C ARG A 183 -3.17 8.50 -15.69
N HIS A 184 -3.00 9.78 -15.42
CA HIS A 184 -1.93 10.62 -15.99
C HIS A 184 -0.80 10.92 -15.00
N HIS A 185 -0.87 10.41 -13.77
CA HIS A 185 0.19 10.62 -12.79
C HIS A 185 1.47 9.89 -13.24
N PRO A 186 2.66 10.53 -13.25
CA PRO A 186 3.86 9.95 -13.84
C PRO A 186 4.40 8.76 -13.02
N HIS A 187 4.48 8.92 -11.70
CA HIS A 187 5.03 7.94 -10.76
C HIS A 187 3.93 7.46 -9.81
N LEU A 188 3.24 6.37 -10.16
CA LEU A 188 2.18 5.83 -9.33
C LEU A 188 2.74 4.91 -8.26
N HIS A 189 2.33 5.14 -7.03
CA HIS A 189 2.70 4.33 -5.87
C HIS A 189 1.45 3.96 -5.05
N VAL A 190 1.47 2.84 -4.33
CA VAL A 190 0.32 2.39 -3.51
C VAL A 190 -0.12 3.42 -2.46
N ASN A 191 0.76 4.30 -2.00
CA ASN A 191 0.40 5.39 -1.09
C ASN A 191 -0.67 6.33 -1.67
N HIS A 192 -0.74 6.51 -2.99
CA HIS A 192 -1.82 7.27 -3.63
C HIS A 192 -3.18 6.61 -3.43
N LEU A 193 -3.24 5.28 -3.52
CA LEU A 193 -4.46 4.52 -3.24
C LEU A 193 -4.83 4.62 -1.75
N ARG A 194 -3.84 4.55 -0.85
CA ARG A 194 -4.03 4.75 0.60
C ARG A 194 -4.61 6.13 0.90
N LEU A 195 -4.10 7.18 0.26
CA LEU A 195 -4.61 8.55 0.39
C LEU A 195 -6.08 8.63 -0.06
N LEU A 196 -6.35 8.19 -1.29
CA LEU A 196 -7.67 8.25 -1.90
C LEU A 196 -8.72 7.49 -1.07
N ASN A 197 -8.37 6.29 -0.58
CA ASN A 197 -9.27 5.48 0.23
C ASN A 197 -9.55 6.05 1.63
N ARG A 198 -8.62 6.84 2.19
CA ARG A 198 -8.80 7.50 3.49
C ARG A 198 -9.58 8.81 3.40
N VAL A 199 -9.40 9.59 2.32
CA VAL A 199 -10.08 10.89 2.18
C VAL A 199 -11.54 10.70 1.74
N ARG A 200 -11.83 9.75 0.85
CA ARG A 200 -13.20 9.44 0.38
C ARG A 200 -13.99 10.65 -0.15
N HIS A 201 -13.29 11.60 -0.75
CA HIS A 201 -13.87 12.78 -1.39
C HIS A 201 -13.18 13.06 -2.73
N PRO A 202 -13.83 13.80 -3.65
CA PRO A 202 -13.20 14.26 -4.88
C PRO A 202 -11.98 15.12 -4.55
N LEU A 203 -10.82 14.72 -5.08
CA LEU A 203 -9.57 15.45 -4.92
C LEU A 203 -9.18 16.14 -6.22
N TRP A 204 -8.54 17.30 -6.11
CA TRP A 204 -7.80 17.86 -7.23
C TRP A 204 -6.63 16.93 -7.58
N PRO A 205 -6.40 16.58 -8.88
CA PRO A 205 -5.32 15.68 -9.28
C PRO A 205 -3.94 16.06 -8.75
N GLY A 206 -3.67 17.37 -8.58
CA GLY A 206 -2.38 17.83 -8.09
C GLY A 206 -2.09 17.48 -6.63
N LEU A 207 -3.11 17.15 -5.82
CA LEU A 207 -2.90 16.67 -4.44
C LEU A 207 -2.21 15.30 -4.39
N LEU A 208 -2.27 14.52 -5.48
CA LEU A 208 -1.54 13.27 -5.58
C LEU A 208 -0.02 13.49 -5.55
N ASN A 209 0.47 14.65 -6.01
CA ASN A 209 1.90 14.98 -5.97
C ASN A 209 2.44 15.23 -4.55
N LEU A 210 1.56 15.31 -3.54
CA LEU A 210 1.97 15.42 -2.13
C LEU A 210 2.35 14.07 -1.52
N VAL A 211 2.21 12.99 -2.28
CA VAL A 211 2.46 11.63 -1.86
C VAL A 211 3.37 10.94 -2.85
N ASP A 212 4.32 10.19 -2.33
CA ASP A 212 5.30 9.43 -3.10
C ASP A 212 5.59 8.07 -2.42
N GLU A 213 6.68 7.44 -2.81
CA GLU A 213 7.14 6.17 -2.24
C GLU A 213 7.73 6.32 -0.82
N HIS A 214 8.23 7.51 -0.46
CA HIS A 214 8.84 7.78 0.84
C HIS A 214 7.84 8.23 1.90
N THR A 215 6.62 8.60 1.46
CA THR A 215 5.54 9.03 2.36
C THR A 215 5.18 7.93 3.35
N SER A 216 5.43 8.20 4.63
CA SER A 216 5.13 7.29 5.74
C SER A 216 3.63 7.24 6.05
N ALA A 217 3.21 6.21 6.78
CA ALA A 217 1.83 6.08 7.23
C ALA A 217 1.40 7.24 8.16
N VAL A 218 2.35 7.81 8.90
CA VAL A 218 2.11 8.96 9.79
C VAL A 218 1.85 10.21 8.96
N GLU A 219 2.74 10.54 8.01
CA GLU A 219 2.57 11.68 7.09
C GLU A 219 1.28 11.57 6.29
N LEU A 220 0.95 10.38 5.80
CA LEU A 220 -0.31 10.15 5.08
C LEU A 220 -1.53 10.38 5.99
N SER A 221 -1.45 10.02 7.27
CA SER A 221 -2.52 10.28 8.24
C SER A 221 -2.68 11.78 8.51
N TRP A 222 -1.56 12.50 8.62
CA TRP A 222 -1.55 13.97 8.74
C TRP A 222 -2.15 14.63 7.51
N LEU A 223 -1.74 14.23 6.31
CA LEU A 223 -2.27 14.75 5.06
C LEU A 223 -3.79 14.51 4.94
N CYS A 224 -4.27 13.30 5.25
CA CYS A 224 -5.70 13.01 5.24
C CYS A 224 -6.49 13.86 6.26
N ARG A 225 -5.91 14.14 7.43
CA ARG A 225 -6.52 15.03 8.42
C ARG A 225 -6.60 16.45 7.89
N MET A 226 -5.48 16.99 7.41
CA MET A 226 -5.39 18.32 6.80
C MET A 226 -6.40 18.52 5.66
N ILE A 227 -6.54 17.54 4.75
CA ILE A 227 -7.51 17.64 3.65
C ILE A 227 -8.94 17.67 4.21
N ARG A 228 -9.27 16.81 5.17
CA ARG A 228 -10.60 16.79 5.80
C ARG A 228 -10.91 18.08 6.54
N ASP A 229 -9.95 18.62 7.29
CA ASP A 229 -10.10 19.88 8.02
C ASP A 229 -10.32 21.03 7.03
N SER A 230 -9.55 21.07 5.93
CA SER A 230 -9.74 22.07 4.87
C SER A 230 -11.10 21.98 4.19
N LEU A 231 -11.58 20.76 3.91
CA LEU A 231 -12.92 20.52 3.34
C LEU A 231 -14.04 20.90 4.33
N ALA A 232 -13.89 20.58 5.61
CA ALA A 232 -14.84 20.96 6.65
C ALA A 232 -14.93 22.48 6.80
N MET A 233 -13.79 23.17 6.72
CA MET A 233 -13.72 24.64 6.74
C MET A 233 -14.32 25.26 5.47
N ALA A 234 -14.19 24.60 4.31
CA ALA A 234 -14.86 25.00 3.08
C ALA A 234 -16.38 24.74 3.11
N GLY A 235 -16.84 23.80 3.94
CA GLY A 235 -18.24 23.37 4.10
C GLY A 235 -19.21 24.39 4.72
N GLY A 236 -18.79 25.65 4.93
CA GLY A 236 -19.67 26.80 5.19
C GLY A 236 -19.85 27.73 3.98
N ASN A 237 -19.14 27.50 2.88
CA ASN A 237 -19.22 28.26 1.64
C ASN A 237 -19.63 27.33 0.49
N GLU A 238 -20.94 27.32 0.16
CA GLU A 238 -21.49 26.58 -0.99
C GLU A 238 -20.88 26.97 -2.36
N GLN A 239 -20.00 27.98 -2.40
CA GLN A 239 -19.23 28.40 -3.56
C GLN A 239 -17.89 27.66 -3.74
N VAL A 240 -17.38 26.92 -2.74
CA VAL A 240 -16.17 26.09 -2.91
C VAL A 240 -16.57 24.69 -3.38
N ARG A 241 -17.38 24.64 -4.45
CA ARG A 241 -17.41 23.48 -5.31
C ARG A 241 -16.15 23.58 -6.15
N TRP A 242 -15.19 22.66 -5.95
CA TRP A 242 -14.16 22.41 -6.95
C TRP A 242 -14.84 21.84 -8.20
N THR A 243 -15.54 22.69 -8.95
CA THR A 243 -15.86 22.40 -10.33
C THR A 243 -14.53 22.45 -11.06
N PRO A 244 -14.08 21.36 -11.70
CA PRO A 244 -13.08 21.54 -12.75
C PRO A 244 -13.75 22.50 -13.73
N SER A 245 -13.21 23.71 -13.87
CA SER A 245 -13.61 24.59 -14.96
C SER A 245 -13.24 23.86 -16.25
N VAL A 246 -14.19 23.11 -16.78
CA VAL A 246 -14.16 22.60 -18.14
C VAL A 246 -14.17 23.84 -19.02
N GLY A 247 -12.99 24.36 -19.36
CA GLY A 247 -12.86 25.48 -20.29
C GLY A 247 -11.93 26.64 -19.91
N GLN A 248 -10.96 26.51 -19.00
CA GLN A 248 -9.87 27.49 -18.93
C GLN A 248 -8.48 26.85 -19.14
N PRO A 249 -7.62 27.38 -20.02
CA PRO A 249 -6.34 26.75 -20.36
C PRO A 249 -5.23 26.89 -19.31
N ASP A 250 -5.43 27.62 -18.22
CA ASP A 250 -4.34 27.94 -17.30
C ASP A 250 -4.52 27.26 -15.94
N GLY A 251 -3.98 26.05 -15.83
CA GLY A 251 -3.71 25.39 -14.56
C GLY A 251 -2.59 26.09 -13.79
N ALA A 252 -2.83 27.33 -13.36
CA ALA A 252 -1.87 28.08 -12.58
C ALA A 252 -1.64 27.38 -11.22
N PRO A 253 -0.39 27.10 -10.82
CA PRO A 253 -0.11 26.46 -9.53
C PRO A 253 -0.59 27.35 -8.38
N CYS A 254 -1.27 26.80 -7.36
CA CYS A 254 -1.46 27.47 -6.06
C CYS A 254 -0.30 27.08 -5.15
N PRO A 255 0.76 27.89 -5.00
CA PRO A 255 1.77 27.65 -3.99
C PRO A 255 1.11 27.64 -2.61
N VAL A 256 1.36 26.57 -1.87
CA VAL A 256 1.01 26.45 -0.46
C VAL A 256 2.25 26.77 0.35
N ILE A 257 2.17 27.81 1.18
CA ILE A 257 3.25 28.18 2.11
C ILE A 257 2.86 27.67 3.48
N THR A 258 3.71 26.86 4.08
CA THR A 258 3.62 26.43 5.47
C THR A 258 4.66 27.20 6.28
N MET A 259 4.27 27.70 7.44
CA MET A 259 5.12 28.45 8.35
C MET A 259 5.00 27.87 9.75
N ASP A 260 6.11 27.48 10.35
CA ASP A 260 6.19 27.03 11.74
C ASP A 260 6.74 28.15 12.63
N LEU A 261 6.21 28.27 13.85
CA LEU A 261 6.67 29.24 14.84
C LEU A 261 7.81 28.66 15.66
N ASP A 262 9.02 29.13 15.36
CA ASP A 262 10.23 28.76 16.06
C ASP A 262 10.09 28.93 17.58
N ARG A 263 10.45 27.88 18.32
CA ARG A 263 10.47 27.85 19.79
C ARG A 263 9.11 28.13 20.47
N PHE A 264 7.99 28.00 19.77
CA PHE A 264 6.66 28.20 20.38
C PHE A 264 6.40 27.26 21.58
N LYS A 265 7.04 26.08 21.63
CA LYS A 265 7.03 25.22 22.84
C LYS A 265 7.48 25.96 24.09
N MET A 266 8.58 26.69 23.95
CA MET A 266 9.23 27.39 25.05
C MET A 266 8.32 28.49 25.59
N VAL A 267 7.55 29.13 24.71
CA VAL A 267 6.55 30.13 25.11
C VAL A 267 5.45 29.48 25.95
N ASN A 268 4.85 28.38 25.47
CA ASN A 268 3.83 27.65 26.22
C ASN A 268 4.35 27.14 27.56
N ASP A 269 5.57 26.58 27.56
CA ASP A 269 6.17 25.98 28.75
C ASP A 269 6.61 27.06 29.78
N THR A 270 6.91 28.29 29.35
CA THR A 270 7.36 29.39 30.23
C THR A 270 6.23 30.29 30.73
N PHE A 271 5.25 30.58 29.88
CA PHE A 271 4.20 31.58 30.13
C PHE A 271 2.78 31.01 30.15
N GLY A 272 2.64 29.70 29.96
CA GLY A 272 1.36 29.01 29.93
C GLY A 272 0.67 29.06 28.56
N HIS A 273 -0.32 28.19 28.38
CA HIS A 273 -1.02 28.03 27.10
C HIS A 273 -1.83 29.28 26.68
N GLU A 274 -2.37 30.04 27.62
CA GLU A 274 -3.12 31.29 27.32
C GLU A 274 -2.22 32.37 26.67
N ALA A 275 -0.96 32.45 27.11
CA ALA A 275 0.03 33.32 26.50
C ALA A 275 0.40 32.83 25.09
N GLY A 276 0.50 31.52 24.89
CA GLY A 276 0.67 30.90 23.57
C GLY A 276 -0.46 31.23 22.61
N ASP A 277 -1.71 31.15 23.06
CA ASP A 277 -2.88 31.51 22.25
C ASP A 277 -2.87 32.97 21.84
N THR A 278 -2.48 33.86 22.75
CA THR A 278 -2.32 35.30 22.46
C THR A 278 -1.27 35.54 21.37
N VAL A 279 -0.14 34.85 21.45
CA VAL A 279 0.92 34.92 20.42
C VAL A 279 0.41 34.43 19.07
N LEU A 280 -0.35 33.35 19.01
CA LEU A 280 -0.93 32.84 17.76
C LEU A 280 -1.90 33.83 17.12
N VAL A 281 -2.72 34.51 17.93
CA VAL A 281 -3.66 35.53 17.43
C VAL A 281 -2.92 36.73 16.85
N GLU A 282 -1.85 37.20 17.48
CA GLU A 282 -1.07 38.33 16.96
C GLU A 282 -0.28 37.97 15.71
N VAL A 283 0.34 36.79 15.67
CA VAL A 283 0.98 36.27 14.45
C VAL A 283 -0.04 36.17 13.31
N TYR A 284 -1.25 35.66 13.58
CA TYR A 284 -2.32 35.57 12.58
C TYR A 284 -2.64 36.94 11.99
N LYS A 285 -2.81 37.96 12.84
CA LYS A 285 -3.11 39.33 12.40
C LYS A 285 -1.98 39.92 11.55
N CYS A 286 -0.73 39.75 11.99
CA CYS A 286 0.44 40.23 11.26
C CYS A 286 0.53 39.62 9.87
N VAL A 287 0.39 38.30 9.75
CA VAL A 287 0.50 37.65 8.45
C VAL A 287 -0.72 37.96 7.58
N ARG A 288 -1.93 38.03 8.14
CA ARG A 288 -3.13 38.40 7.38
C ARG A 288 -3.04 39.81 6.79
N ALA A 289 -2.34 40.74 7.45
CA ALA A 289 -2.13 42.09 6.94
C ALA A 289 -1.23 42.12 5.68
N GLU A 290 -0.33 41.15 5.53
CA GLU A 290 0.60 41.04 4.40
C GLU A 290 0.03 40.22 3.22
N LEU A 291 -1.11 39.57 3.42
CA LEU A 291 -1.76 38.74 2.41
C LEU A 291 -2.81 39.51 1.60
N ARG A 292 -2.96 39.14 0.32
CA ARG A 292 -4.01 39.68 -0.54
C ARG A 292 -5.36 39.16 -0.07
N GLN A 293 -6.44 39.86 -0.41
CA GLN A 293 -7.80 39.42 -0.06
C GLN A 293 -8.14 38.03 -0.63
N ILE A 294 -7.57 37.70 -1.80
CA ILE A 294 -7.75 36.41 -2.48
C ILE A 294 -6.93 35.27 -1.88
N ASP A 295 -5.94 35.58 -1.04
CA ASP A 295 -5.10 34.57 -0.40
C ASP A 295 -5.86 33.95 0.77
N MET A 296 -5.80 32.62 0.85
CA MET A 296 -6.44 31.86 1.92
C MET A 296 -5.42 31.59 3.03
N MET A 297 -5.78 31.91 4.27
CA MET A 297 -5.00 31.62 5.49
C MET A 297 -5.73 30.58 6.32
N SER A 298 -5.03 29.55 6.80
CA SER A 298 -5.56 28.57 7.74
C SER A 298 -4.54 28.22 8.82
N ARG A 299 -5.06 27.77 9.98
CA ARG A 299 -4.23 27.20 11.04
C ARG A 299 -3.96 25.73 10.72
N TRP A 300 -2.68 25.36 10.62
CA TRP A 300 -2.21 24.04 10.17
C TRP A 300 -1.98 23.06 11.33
N ALA A 301 -1.45 23.55 12.46
CA ALA A 301 -1.25 22.78 13.69
C ALA A 301 -1.15 23.73 14.92
N GLU A 302 -0.79 23.20 16.10
CA GLU A 302 -0.66 23.99 17.33
C GLU A 302 0.33 25.16 17.22
N ARG A 303 1.32 25.07 16.30
CA ARG A 303 2.43 26.04 16.15
C ARG A 303 2.57 26.64 14.77
N SER A 304 1.73 26.26 13.83
CA SER A 304 2.01 26.49 12.41
C SER A 304 0.78 26.98 11.67
N LEU A 305 1.03 27.82 10.67
CA LEU A 305 0.05 28.45 9.79
C LEU A 305 0.33 28.01 8.34
N SER A 306 -0.74 27.81 7.57
CA SER A 306 -0.65 27.50 6.14
C SER A 306 -1.46 28.48 5.31
N PHE A 307 -0.99 28.73 4.09
CA PHE A 307 -1.63 29.68 3.19
C PHE A 307 -1.62 29.15 1.76
N CYS A 308 -2.73 29.31 1.03
CA CYS A 308 -2.80 29.09 -0.42
C CYS A 308 -2.90 30.44 -1.10
N CYS A 309 -1.94 30.76 -1.96
CA CYS A 309 -1.97 31.93 -2.81
C CYS A 309 -2.39 31.51 -4.22
N PRO A 310 -3.64 31.73 -4.66
CA PRO A 310 -3.95 31.58 -6.07
C PRO A 310 -3.13 32.60 -6.86
N ILE A 311 -2.29 32.12 -7.80
CA ILE A 311 -1.56 33.00 -8.70
C ILE A 311 -2.57 33.61 -9.66
N ALA A 312 -2.97 34.86 -9.39
CA ALA A 312 -3.66 35.68 -10.37
C ALA A 312 -2.63 36.16 -11.40
N ASN A 313 -2.90 35.88 -12.68
CA ASN A 313 -2.30 36.63 -13.79
C ASN A 313 -2.82 38.06 -13.80
#